data_AF-A0A3D5VBI8-F1
#
_entry.id   AF-A0A3D5VBI8-F1
#
_cell.length_a   1.000
_cell.length_b   1.000
_cell.length_c   1.000
_cell.angle_alpha   90.00
_cell.angle_beta   90.00
_cell.angle_gamma   90.00
#
_symmetry.space_group_name_H-M   'P 1'
#
loop_
_entity.id
_entity.type
_entity.pdbx_description
1 polymer ?
#
loop_
_entity_poly.entity_id
_entity_poly.type
_entity_poly.pdbx_seq_one_letter_code
_entity_poly.pdbx_strand_id
1 'polypeptide(L)'
;LANYPPTLQADFELFGTDNDASDPESDVYYRTTENLPWAFNIGESTVYPIEKTAIIQAFNYFAAWANSDGNNYQDWYKDEPGYRNNDLIYQEP
;
A
#
# COMPACT_ATOMS: atom_id res chain seq x y z
N LEU A 1 6.13 6.00 5.52
CA LEU A 1 6.00 4.56 5.15
C LEU A 1 5.79 3.77 6.43
N ALA A 2 5.27 2.55 6.36
CA ALA A 2 5.06 1.72 7.54
C ALA A 2 6.33 1.61 8.40
N ASN A 3 6.19 1.85 9.70
CA ASN A 3 7.25 1.90 10.70
C ASN A 3 8.38 2.91 10.44
N TYR A 4 8.16 3.91 9.59
CA TYR A 4 9.05 5.06 9.52
C TYR A 4 8.57 6.10 10.53
N PRO A 5 9.48 6.71 11.30
CA PRO A 5 9.09 7.71 12.29
C PRO A 5 8.46 8.94 11.61
N PRO A 6 7.52 9.61 12.28
CA PRO A 6 6.97 10.88 11.82
C PRO A 6 8.03 11.96 11.67
N THR A 7 7.69 13.00 10.91
CA THR A 7 8.43 14.26 10.97
C THR A 7 8.08 15.03 12.24
N LEU A 8 8.90 16.01 12.59
CA LEU A 8 8.65 16.89 13.75
C LEU A 8 7.34 17.69 13.65
N GLN A 9 6.77 17.81 12.45
CA GLN A 9 5.52 18.56 12.20
C GLN A 9 4.30 17.65 12.05
N ALA A 10 4.46 16.33 12.19
CA ALA A 10 3.32 15.43 12.17
C ALA A 10 2.40 15.72 13.36
N ASP A 11 1.11 15.67 13.12
CA ASP A 11 0.11 15.78 14.18
C ASP A 11 -0.09 14.41 14.84
N PHE A 12 0.40 14.27 16.06
CA PHE A 12 0.31 13.02 16.83
C PHE A 12 -1.11 12.75 17.34
N GLU A 13 -2.01 13.75 17.33
CA GLU A 13 -3.42 13.54 17.73
C GLU A 13 -4.18 12.63 16.76
N LEU A 14 -3.66 12.46 15.53
CA LEU A 14 -4.23 11.57 14.51
C LEU A 14 -3.78 10.11 14.66
N PHE A 15 -2.74 9.83 15.47
CA PHE A 15 -2.25 8.47 15.66
C PHE A 15 -3.21 7.64 16.51
N GLY A 16 -3.40 6.38 16.13
CA GLY A 16 -4.33 5.50 16.81
C GLY A 16 -5.81 5.81 16.54
N THR A 17 -6.10 6.68 15.55
CA THR A 17 -7.47 7.02 15.15
C THR A 17 -7.96 6.15 13.99
N ASP A 18 -9.28 5.93 13.90
CA ASP A 18 -9.90 5.06 12.90
C ASP A 18 -9.23 3.68 12.76
N ASN A 19 -8.63 3.40 11.61
CA ASN A 19 -7.90 2.16 11.35
C ASN A 19 -6.40 2.29 11.54
N ASP A 20 -5.89 3.46 11.89
CA ASP A 20 -4.48 3.65 12.20
C ASP A 20 -4.17 3.05 13.57
N ALA A 21 -3.13 2.23 13.62
CA ALA A 21 -2.62 1.59 14.82
C ALA A 21 -1.21 2.12 15.17
N SER A 22 -0.90 3.36 14.78
CA SER A 22 0.36 3.98 15.18
C SER A 22 0.41 4.11 16.70
N ASP A 23 1.47 3.59 17.29
CA ASP A 23 1.79 3.66 18.71
C ASP A 23 3.27 4.07 18.84
N PRO A 24 3.54 5.36 19.13
CA PRO A 24 4.89 5.85 19.35
C PRO A 24 5.62 5.19 20.52
N GLU A 25 4.90 4.67 21.53
CA GLU A 25 5.54 3.99 22.68
C GLU A 25 6.10 2.61 22.30
N SER A 26 5.52 1.99 21.27
CA SER A 26 5.91 0.67 20.75
C SER A 26 6.68 0.74 19.43
N ASP A 27 7.08 1.93 18.97
CA ASP A 27 7.72 2.18 17.67
C ASP A 27 6.91 1.64 16.46
N VAL A 28 5.57 1.67 16.57
CA VAL A 28 4.65 1.30 15.48
C VAL A 28 4.13 2.58 14.83
N TYR A 29 4.28 2.70 13.51
CA TYR A 29 3.83 3.90 12.78
C TYR A 29 3.19 3.55 11.43
N TYR A 30 2.11 4.24 11.07
CA TYR A 30 1.47 4.21 9.75
C TYR A 30 1.05 2.81 9.26
N ARG A 31 0.43 2.03 10.14
CA ARG A 31 -0.09 0.69 9.85
C ARG A 31 -1.44 0.49 10.49
N THR A 32 -2.20 -0.45 9.97
CA THR A 32 -3.47 -0.86 10.59
C THR A 32 -3.27 -1.87 11.71
N THR A 33 -4.33 -2.12 12.49
CA THR A 33 -4.37 -3.20 13.49
C THR A 33 -4.16 -4.59 12.89
N GLU A 34 -4.43 -4.75 11.58
CA GLU A 34 -4.18 -5.96 10.80
C GLU A 34 -2.79 -5.95 10.14
N ASN A 35 -1.90 -5.05 10.58
CA ASN A 35 -0.52 -4.95 10.12
C ASN A 35 -0.38 -4.49 8.65
N LEU A 36 -1.42 -3.92 8.05
CA LEU A 36 -1.39 -3.43 6.66
C LEU A 36 -0.75 -2.03 6.60
N PRO A 37 0.14 -1.74 5.63
CA PRO A 37 0.73 -0.42 5.46
C PRO A 37 -0.24 0.56 4.78
N TRP A 38 -0.14 1.86 5.10
CA TRP A 38 -0.91 2.91 4.41
C TRP A 38 -0.38 3.30 3.02
N ALA A 39 0.89 3.01 2.75
CA ALA A 39 1.53 3.40 1.49
C ALA A 39 2.62 2.40 1.10
N PHE A 40 2.83 2.27 -0.21
CA PHE A 40 3.90 1.48 -0.82
C PHE A 40 4.95 2.40 -1.43
N ASN A 41 6.19 1.91 -1.51
CA ASN A 41 7.26 2.56 -2.24
C ASN A 41 7.67 1.65 -3.40
N ILE A 42 7.43 2.11 -4.63
CA ILE A 42 7.80 1.42 -5.86
C ILE A 42 8.91 2.25 -6.50
N GLY A 43 10.06 1.63 -6.77
CA GLY A 43 11.27 2.31 -7.23
C GLY A 43 11.25 2.75 -8.70
N GLU A 44 10.13 2.54 -9.39
CA GLU A 44 9.92 2.91 -10.79
C GLU A 44 8.56 3.57 -10.99
N SER A 45 8.39 4.25 -12.11
CA SER A 45 7.09 4.80 -12.50
C SER A 45 6.08 3.65 -12.67
N THR A 46 4.92 3.78 -12.05
CA THR A 46 3.84 2.81 -12.14
C THR A 46 2.50 3.50 -12.31
N VAL A 47 1.48 2.69 -12.59
CA VAL A 47 0.08 3.12 -12.70
C VAL A 47 -0.65 2.88 -11.38
N TYR A 48 -1.83 3.49 -11.23
CA TYR A 48 -2.67 3.31 -10.06
C TYR A 48 -4.12 2.95 -10.45
N PRO A 49 -4.87 2.28 -9.56
CA PRO A 49 -6.27 1.95 -9.81
C PRO A 49 -7.11 3.23 -9.97
N ILE A 50 -8.20 3.13 -10.73
CA ILE A 50 -9.25 4.16 -10.70
C ILE A 50 -9.81 4.34 -9.27
N GLU A 51 -10.21 5.55 -8.94
CA GLU A 51 -10.73 5.93 -7.62
C GLU A 51 -11.83 4.95 -7.14
N LYS A 52 -11.82 4.61 -5.86
CA LYS A 52 -12.68 3.59 -5.20
C LYS A 52 -12.51 2.14 -5.67
N THR A 53 -11.52 1.81 -6.50
CA THR A 53 -11.19 0.41 -6.82
C THR A 53 -10.16 -0.15 -5.85
N ALA A 54 -10.42 -1.34 -5.32
CA ALA A 54 -9.46 -2.01 -4.45
C ALA A 54 -8.23 -2.47 -5.26
N ILE A 55 -7.02 -2.28 -4.71
CA ILE A 55 -5.77 -2.65 -5.39
C ILE A 55 -5.72 -4.14 -5.79
N ILE A 56 -6.33 -5.02 -4.98
CA ILE A 56 -6.45 -6.46 -5.26
C ILE A 56 -7.31 -6.78 -6.49
N GLN A 57 -8.15 -5.86 -6.94
CA GLN A 57 -8.95 -6.00 -8.15
C GLN A 57 -8.18 -5.51 -9.39
N ALA A 58 -7.38 -4.46 -9.22
CA ALA A 58 -6.58 -3.88 -10.29
C ALA A 58 -5.29 -4.66 -10.57
N PHE A 59 -4.65 -5.23 -9.55
CA PHE A 59 -3.41 -6.00 -9.65
C PHE A 59 -3.62 -7.44 -9.16
N ASN A 60 -3.67 -8.37 -10.10
CA ASN A 60 -4.10 -9.76 -9.90
C ASN A 60 -3.17 -10.53 -8.93
N TYR A 61 -1.90 -10.17 -8.86
CA TYR A 61 -0.91 -10.83 -8.01
C TYR A 61 -0.59 -10.08 -6.71
N PHE A 62 -1.18 -8.90 -6.47
CA PHE A 62 -0.89 -8.11 -5.29
C PHE A 62 -1.20 -8.86 -3.98
N ALA A 63 -2.35 -9.54 -3.90
CA ALA A 63 -2.71 -10.31 -2.71
C ALA A 63 -1.75 -11.48 -2.45
N ALA A 64 -1.30 -12.16 -3.51
CA ALA A 64 -0.34 -13.26 -3.41
C ALA A 64 1.04 -12.76 -2.95
N TRP A 65 1.46 -11.59 -3.45
CA TRP A 65 2.66 -10.91 -2.98
C TRP A 65 2.56 -10.53 -1.49
N ALA A 66 1.47 -9.84 -1.10
CA ALA A 66 1.27 -9.36 0.27
C ALA A 66 1.23 -10.52 1.29
N ASN A 67 0.51 -11.60 0.98
CA ASN A 67 0.41 -12.78 1.85
C ASN A 67 1.70 -13.62 1.92
N SER A 68 2.68 -13.33 1.05
CA SER A 68 3.97 -14.04 1.03
C SER A 68 5.09 -13.27 1.73
N ASP A 69 4.77 -12.21 2.47
CA ASP A 69 5.73 -11.24 3.00
C ASP A 69 6.68 -10.68 1.90
N GLY A 70 6.14 -10.52 0.70
CA GLY A 70 6.87 -10.01 -0.47
C GLY A 70 7.81 -11.02 -1.15
N ASN A 71 7.75 -12.31 -0.82
CA ASN A 71 8.61 -13.32 -1.44
C ASN A 71 8.13 -13.77 -2.84
N ASN A 72 6.82 -13.75 -3.09
CA ASN A 72 6.23 -14.12 -4.38
C ASN A 72 5.79 -12.88 -5.15
N TYR A 73 5.86 -12.92 -6.49
CA TYR A 73 5.42 -11.82 -7.37
C TYR A 73 5.99 -10.47 -6.95
N GLN A 74 7.31 -10.40 -6.71
CA GLN A 74 8.02 -9.16 -6.33
C GLN A 74 7.84 -8.03 -7.35
N ASP A 75 7.44 -8.39 -8.56
CA ASP A 75 7.18 -7.56 -9.73
C ASP A 75 5.68 -7.39 -10.01
N TRP A 76 4.78 -7.66 -9.06
CA TRP A 76 3.31 -7.59 -9.23
C TRP A 76 2.80 -6.27 -9.86
N TYR A 77 3.55 -5.19 -9.70
CA TYR A 77 3.23 -3.85 -10.21
C TYR A 77 3.64 -3.60 -11.67
N LYS A 78 4.38 -4.53 -12.30
CA LYS A 78 4.86 -4.41 -13.68
C LYS A 78 3.77 -4.68 -14.70
N ASP A 79 3.97 -4.16 -15.91
CA ASP A 79 3.13 -4.41 -17.08
C ASP A 79 3.45 -5.75 -17.74
N GLU A 80 3.21 -6.84 -17.01
CA GLU A 80 3.38 -8.20 -17.50
C GLU A 80 2.01 -8.79 -17.88
N PRO A 81 1.94 -9.70 -18.88
CA PRO A 81 0.69 -10.33 -19.27
C PRO A 81 -0.05 -10.98 -18.09
N GLY A 82 -1.25 -10.49 -17.81
CA GLY A 82 -2.12 -11.01 -16.74
C GLY A 82 -1.83 -10.47 -15.34
N TYR A 83 -0.91 -9.53 -15.16
CA TYR A 83 -0.60 -8.96 -13.84
C TYR A 83 -1.63 -7.94 -13.37
N ARG A 84 -2.29 -7.25 -14.32
CA ARG A 84 -3.24 -6.19 -14.02
C ARG A 84 -4.48 -6.24 -14.89
N ASN A 85 -5.57 -5.68 -14.38
CA ASN A 85 -6.78 -5.42 -15.13
C ASN A 85 -6.76 -3.97 -15.63
N ASN A 86 -6.47 -3.77 -16.92
CA ASN A 86 -6.33 -2.43 -17.50
C ASN A 86 -7.63 -1.61 -17.46
N ASP A 87 -8.81 -2.24 -17.40
CA ASP A 87 -10.10 -1.55 -17.29
C ASP A 87 -10.26 -0.87 -15.91
N LEU A 88 -9.45 -1.26 -14.93
CA LEU A 88 -9.44 -0.75 -13.57
C LEU A 88 -8.26 0.19 -13.29
N ILE A 89 -7.44 0.49 -14.29
CA ILE A 89 -6.29 1.40 -14.18
C ILE A 89 -6.69 2.79 -14.65
N TYR A 90 -6.31 3.81 -13.88
CA TYR A 90 -6.52 5.20 -14.25
C TYR A 90 -5.82 5.54 -15.58
N GLN A 91 -6.55 6.18 -16.49
CA GLN A 91 -6.05 6.67 -17.76
C GLN A 91 -6.10 8.21 -17.74
N GLU A 92 -5.02 8.86 -18.16
CA GLU A 92 -5.06 10.31 -18.36
C GLU A 92 -6.06 10.64 -19.50
N PRO A 93 -6.90 11.67 -19.30
CA PRO A 93 -7.89 12.09 -20.30
C PRO A 93 -7.28 12.69 -21.56
#